data_AF-A0A183FCX2-F1
#
_entry.id   AF-A0A183FCX2-F1
#
_cell.length_a   1.000
_cell.length_b   1.000
_cell.length_c   1.000
_cell.angle_alpha   90.00
_cell.angle_beta   90.00
_cell.angle_gamma   90.00
#
_symmetry.space_group_name_H-M   'P 1'
#
loop_
_entity.id
_entity.type
_entity.pdbx_description
1 polymer ?
#
loop_
_entity_poly.entity_id
_entity_poly.type
_entity_poly.pdbx_seq_one_letter_code
_entity_poly.pdbx_strand_id
1 'polypeptide(L)'
;LLFAYFKLTLFQLIQLGVERGENDEYTAEMMEWWLPEVDLIEKMHRVIVPRFVNKEAPFTSIYRLPDQRLQQYTMGKIERWKRYEIAVLEIDGSNKLLKATYTAISLNANVPGNPFPPVLGEKPDKSSSLLNVLLRDSLQNRLK
;
A
#
# COMPACT_ATOMS: atom_id res chain seq x y z
N LEU A 1 -10.94 -6.25 8.86
CA LEU A 1 -10.45 -5.52 10.06
C LEU A 1 -8.92 -5.40 10.06
N LEU A 2 -8.18 -6.51 9.97
CA LEU A 2 -6.71 -6.50 9.98
C LEU A 2 -6.08 -5.61 8.88
N PHE A 3 -6.53 -5.72 7.63
CA PHE A 3 -5.98 -4.91 6.52
C PHE A 3 -6.20 -3.40 6.70
N ALA A 4 -7.35 -2.99 7.23
CA ALA A 4 -7.65 -1.59 7.48
C ALA A 4 -6.73 -1.02 8.58
N TYR A 5 -6.47 -1.82 9.62
CA TYR A 5 -5.57 -1.46 10.70
C TYR A 5 -4.13 -1.24 10.21
N PHE A 6 -3.61 -2.18 9.42
CA PHE A 6 -2.27 -2.05 8.84
C PHE A 6 -2.15 -0.92 7.83
N LYS A 7 -3.22 -0.65 7.05
CA LYS A 7 -3.25 0.52 6.17
C LYS A 7 -3.11 1.81 6.97
N LEU A 8 -3.90 1.92 8.04
CA LEU A 8 -4.00 3.13 8.85
C LEU A 8 -2.70 3.40 9.59
N THR A 9 -2.14 2.38 10.24
CA THR A 9 -0.85 2.49 10.96
C THR A 9 0.27 2.91 10.03
N LEU A 10 0.43 2.28 8.87
CA LEU A 10 1.46 2.65 7.90
C LEU A 10 1.26 4.08 7.36
N PHE A 11 0.01 4.46 7.07
CA PHE A 11 -0.30 5.83 6.65
C PHE A 11 0.11 6.85 7.72
N GLN A 12 -0.22 6.58 9.00
CA GLN A 12 0.12 7.46 10.12
C GLN A 12 1.63 7.61 10.32
N LEU A 13 2.41 6.53 10.20
CA LEU A 13 3.87 6.60 10.31
C LEU A 13 4.50 7.48 9.21
N ILE A 14 4.01 7.35 7.97
CA ILE A 14 4.48 8.20 6.85
C ILE A 14 4.08 9.65 7.10
N GLN A 15 2.84 9.91 7.52
CA GLN A 15 2.35 11.25 7.82
C GLN A 15 3.18 11.93 8.92
N LEU A 16 3.45 11.22 10.03
CA LEU A 16 4.27 11.74 11.13
C LEU A 16 5.68 12.12 10.65
N GLY A 17 6.32 11.25 9.86
CA GLY A 17 7.62 11.54 9.26
C GLY A 17 7.60 12.75 8.32
N VAL A 18 6.54 12.92 7.53
CA VAL A 18 6.40 14.06 6.60
C VAL A 18 6.15 15.37 7.35
N GLU A 19 5.30 15.36 8.37
CA GLU A 19 4.91 16.58 9.11
C GLU A 19 5.99 17.05 10.09
N ARG A 20 6.67 16.12 10.76
CA ARG A 20 7.57 16.43 11.89
C ARG A 20 9.06 16.24 11.55
N GLY A 21 9.36 15.46 10.52
CA GLY A 21 10.73 15.18 10.10
C GLY A 21 11.45 14.13 10.95
N GLU A 22 12.67 13.79 10.56
CA GLU A 22 13.49 12.73 11.17
C GLU A 22 14.02 13.08 12.58
N ASN A 23 14.09 14.37 12.93
CA ASN A 23 14.65 14.83 14.20
C ASN A 23 13.62 14.88 15.35
N ASP A 24 12.37 14.47 15.12
CA ASP A 24 11.31 14.44 16.13
C ASP A 24 11.40 13.14 16.94
N GLU A 25 11.67 13.25 18.24
CA GLU A 25 11.85 12.13 19.17
C GLU A 25 10.61 11.21 19.19
N TYR A 26 9.42 11.79 19.23
CA TYR A 26 8.17 11.04 19.19
C TYR A 26 8.01 10.23 17.89
N THR A 27 8.37 10.83 16.75
CA THR A 27 8.31 10.15 15.46
C THR A 27 9.30 8.97 15.41
N ALA A 28 10.51 9.14 15.93
CA ALA A 28 11.51 8.07 16.02
C ALA A 28 11.02 6.91 16.91
N GLU A 29 10.51 7.21 18.11
CA GLU A 29 9.94 6.20 19.02
C GLU A 29 8.79 5.41 18.36
N MET A 30 7.90 6.11 17.65
CA MET A 30 6.81 5.44 16.93
C MET A 30 7.34 4.54 15.80
N MET A 31 8.36 4.95 15.07
CA MET A 31 8.96 4.09 14.04
C MET A 31 9.64 2.86 14.66
N GLU A 32 10.39 3.01 15.75
CA GLU A 32 11.01 1.89 16.48
C GLU A 32 9.97 0.90 17.01
N TRP A 33 8.83 1.38 17.51
CA TRP A 33 7.79 0.51 18.06
C TRP A 33 7.06 -0.31 17.00
N TRP A 34 6.83 0.29 15.82
CA TRP A 34 6.05 -0.33 14.74
C TRP A 34 6.89 -1.10 13.71
N LEU A 35 8.18 -0.77 13.58
CA LEU A 35 9.09 -1.39 12.61
C LEU A 35 10.13 -2.24 13.35
N PRO A 36 10.01 -3.58 13.33
CA PRO A 36 10.89 -4.44 14.11
C PRO A 36 12.33 -4.52 13.58
N GLU A 37 12.56 -4.15 12.31
CA GLU A 37 13.87 -4.19 11.67
C GLU A 37 14.47 -2.77 11.60
N VAL A 38 15.70 -2.60 12.07
CA VAL A 38 16.39 -1.29 12.06
C VAL A 38 16.55 -0.76 10.64
N ASP A 39 16.84 -1.65 9.67
CA ASP A 39 16.99 -1.29 8.26
C ASP A 39 15.69 -0.72 7.64
N LEU A 40 14.51 -1.11 8.17
CA LEU A 40 13.22 -0.53 7.77
C LEU A 40 13.08 0.91 8.24
N ILE A 41 13.49 1.19 9.48
CA ILE A 41 13.42 2.53 10.07
C ILE A 41 14.31 3.48 9.26
N GLU A 42 15.55 3.08 8.99
CA GLU A 42 16.47 3.85 8.16
C GLU A 42 15.88 4.11 6.76
N LYS A 43 15.29 3.08 6.13
CA LYS A 43 14.65 3.22 4.82
C LYS A 43 13.44 4.15 4.85
N MET A 44 12.68 4.16 5.95
CA MET A 44 11.54 5.06 6.13
C MET A 44 11.99 6.51 6.12
N HIS A 45 13.02 6.85 6.89
CA HIS A 45 13.56 8.21 6.96
C HIS A 45 14.30 8.63 5.68
N ARG A 46 15.18 7.77 5.15
CA ARG A 46 16.05 8.14 4.02
C ARG A 46 15.36 8.07 2.66
N VAL A 47 14.38 7.20 2.50
CA VAL A 47 13.83 6.87 1.18
C VAL A 47 12.33 7.12 1.12
N ILE A 48 11.55 6.67 2.09
CA ILE A 48 10.09 6.72 2.00
C ILE A 48 9.58 8.13 2.28
N VAL A 49 9.76 8.64 3.50
CA VAL A 49 9.27 9.96 3.94
C VAL A 49 9.63 11.09 2.96
N PRO A 50 10.88 11.24 2.49
CA PRO A 50 11.26 12.32 1.58
C PRO A 50 10.49 12.31 0.24
N ARG A 51 10.00 11.14 -0.21
CA ARG A 51 9.20 11.03 -1.44
C ARG A 51 7.79 11.61 -1.32
N PHE A 52 7.33 11.82 -0.08
CA PHE A 52 5.97 12.23 0.23
C PHE A 52 5.85 13.67 0.71
N VAL A 53 6.96 14.36 0.97
CA VAL A 53 6.98 15.74 1.47
C VAL A 53 6.15 16.70 0.61
N ASN A 54 6.18 16.53 -0.72
CA ASN A 54 5.45 17.38 -1.67
C ASN A 54 4.20 16.69 -2.26
N LYS A 55 3.71 15.62 -1.65
CA LYS A 55 2.54 14.88 -2.13
C LYS A 55 1.39 15.01 -1.14
N GLU A 56 0.20 15.25 -1.66
CA GLU A 56 -1.01 15.17 -0.86
C GLU A 56 -1.41 13.70 -0.64
N ALA A 57 -1.98 13.43 0.54
CA ALA A 57 -2.54 12.13 0.89
C ALA A 57 -3.64 11.69 -0.10
N PRO A 58 -3.91 10.38 -0.27
CA PRO A 58 -3.43 9.25 0.55
C PRO A 58 -2.11 8.62 0.06
N PHE A 59 -1.25 8.21 1.00
CA PHE A 59 0.05 7.60 0.69
C PHE A 59 0.04 6.09 0.50
N THR A 60 -1.09 5.42 0.75
CA THR A 60 -1.17 3.96 0.70
C THR A 60 -2.43 3.46 0.00
N SER A 61 -2.27 2.40 -0.78
CA SER A 61 -3.31 1.74 -1.57
C SER A 61 -3.41 0.27 -1.19
N ILE A 62 -4.62 -0.29 -1.14
CA ILE A 62 -4.84 -1.71 -0.87
C ILE A 62 -5.57 -2.34 -2.05
N TYR A 63 -5.01 -3.44 -2.55
CA TYR A 63 -5.60 -4.26 -3.60
C TYR A 63 -5.94 -5.62 -3.03
N ARG A 64 -7.23 -5.96 -2.96
CA ARG A 64 -7.64 -7.31 -2.54
C ARG A 64 -7.27 -8.30 -3.63
N LEU A 65 -6.72 -9.43 -3.22
CA LEU A 65 -6.40 -10.54 -4.08
C LEU A 65 -7.46 -11.63 -3.93
N PRO A 66 -7.56 -12.56 -4.90
CA PRO A 66 -8.37 -13.76 -4.73
C PRO A 66 -7.97 -14.53 -3.48
N ASP A 67 -8.96 -15.03 -2.73
CA ASP A 67 -8.72 -15.82 -1.53
C ASP A 67 -7.78 -16.99 -1.82
N GLN A 68 -6.75 -17.14 -0.99
CA GLN A 68 -5.79 -18.21 -1.14
C GLN A 68 -6.11 -19.36 -0.18
N ARG A 69 -6.18 -20.57 -0.72
CA ARG A 69 -6.31 -21.78 0.08
C ARG A 69 -4.91 -22.22 0.53
N LEU A 70 -4.66 -22.14 1.82
CA LEU A 70 -3.38 -22.54 2.43
C LEU A 70 -3.60 -23.74 3.36
N GLN A 71 -2.61 -24.62 3.43
CA GLN A 71 -2.58 -25.72 4.38
C GLN A 71 -2.21 -25.18 5.75
N GLN A 72 -3.11 -25.32 6.73
CA GLN A 72 -2.94 -24.73 8.04
C GLN A 72 -1.98 -25.56 8.90
N TYR A 73 -2.12 -26.88 8.86
CA TYR A 73 -1.18 -27.84 9.44
C TYR A 73 -1.49 -29.25 8.91
N THR A 74 -0.50 -30.14 9.05
CA THR A 74 -0.62 -31.57 8.73
C THR A 74 -0.45 -32.34 10.03
N MET A 75 -1.48 -33.06 10.47
CA MET A 75 -1.42 -33.90 11.66
C MET A 75 -1.63 -35.36 11.24
N GLY A 76 -0.52 -36.08 11.10
CA GLY A 76 -0.55 -37.43 10.52
C GLY A 76 -1.09 -37.41 9.08
N LYS A 77 -2.24 -38.06 8.85
CA LYS A 77 -2.93 -38.12 7.54
C LYS A 77 -4.00 -37.05 7.34
N ILE A 78 -4.27 -36.20 8.34
CA ILE A 78 -5.32 -35.19 8.26
C ILE A 78 -4.70 -33.87 7.82
N GLU A 79 -5.09 -33.42 6.63
CA GLU A 79 -4.75 -32.11 6.11
C GLU A 79 -5.90 -31.14 6.36
N ARG A 80 -5.64 -30.09 7.14
CA ARG A 80 -6.60 -28.98 7.26
C ARG A 80 -6.22 -27.86 6.31
N TRP A 81 -7.17 -27.52 5.45
CA TRP A 81 -7.08 -26.41 4.52
C TRP A 81 -7.97 -25.28 4.98
N LYS A 82 -7.46 -24.04 4.94
CA LYS A 82 -8.22 -22.84 5.25
C LYS A 82 -8.07 -21.83 4.12
N ARG A 83 -9.16 -21.11 3.81
CA ARG A 83 -9.13 -19.97 2.90
C ARG A 83 -8.75 -18.72 3.67
N TYR A 84 -7.79 -17.98 3.14
CA TYR A 84 -7.33 -16.72 3.68
C TYR A 84 -7.67 -15.62 2.70
N GLU A 85 -8.37 -14.59 3.19
CA GLU A 85 -8.46 -13.32 2.48
C GLU A 85 -7.06 -12.71 2.48
N ILE A 86 -6.56 -12.35 1.30
CA ILE A 86 -5.23 -11.76 1.12
C ILE A 86 -5.33 -10.47 0.32
N ALA A 87 -4.41 -9.54 0.56
CA ALA A 87 -4.37 -8.26 -0.11
C ALA A 87 -2.93 -7.76 -0.23
N VAL A 88 -2.68 -6.91 -1.24
CA VAL A 88 -1.43 -6.17 -1.41
C VAL A 88 -1.62 -4.79 -0.84
N LEU A 89 -0.77 -4.39 0.10
CA LEU A 89 -0.64 -2.99 0.55
C LEU A 89 0.53 -2.35 -0.20
N GLU A 90 0.26 -1.22 -0.85
CA GLU A 90 1.22 -0.45 -1.65
C GLU A 90 1.41 0.95 -1.04
N ILE A 91 2.64 1.47 -1.10
CA ILE A 91 2.99 2.85 -0.70
C ILE A 91 3.09 3.71 -1.97
N ASP A 92 2.10 4.59 -2.16
CA ASP A 92 1.76 5.27 -3.41
C ASP A 92 2.58 6.55 -3.60
N GLY A 93 3.78 6.44 -4.18
CA GLY A 93 4.62 7.61 -4.39
C GLY A 93 6.11 7.31 -4.35
N SER A 94 6.48 6.13 -3.88
CA SER A 94 7.44 5.32 -4.60
C SER A 94 6.81 4.99 -5.96
N ASN A 95 7.46 5.19 -7.10
CA ASN A 95 6.91 4.66 -8.36
C ASN A 95 6.82 3.14 -8.21
N LYS A 96 5.66 2.62 -7.77
CA LYS A 96 5.15 1.25 -7.72
C LYS A 96 5.87 0.19 -6.91
N LEU A 97 5.62 0.05 -5.59
CA LEU A 97 5.66 -1.16 -4.72
C LEU A 97 6.76 -1.26 -3.63
N LEU A 98 6.34 -1.27 -2.36
CA LEU A 98 6.94 -2.15 -1.35
C LEU A 98 5.94 -3.29 -1.15
N LYS A 99 6.34 -4.53 -1.45
CA LYS A 99 5.50 -5.71 -1.20
C LYS A 99 5.59 -6.08 0.27
N ALA A 100 4.50 -5.88 1.01
CA ALA A 100 4.26 -6.60 2.25
C ALA A 100 3.17 -7.66 2.00
N THR A 101 3.57 -8.87 1.63
CA THR A 101 2.78 -10.07 1.92
C THR A 101 2.96 -10.38 3.40
N TYR A 102 1.89 -10.64 4.15
CA TYR A 102 2.00 -11.11 5.54
C TYR A 102 2.51 -12.55 5.58
N THR A 103 3.79 -12.72 5.27
CA THR A 103 4.76 -13.74 5.73
C THR A 103 6.08 -13.40 5.03
N ALA A 104 7.07 -13.00 5.82
CA ALA A 104 8.43 -12.58 5.43
C ALA A 104 8.53 -11.26 4.63
N ILE A 105 9.05 -10.24 5.32
CA ILE A 105 9.56 -8.99 4.75
C ILE A 105 10.95 -9.32 4.19
N SER A 106 11.19 -9.02 2.91
CA SER A 106 12.52 -8.99 2.33
C SER A 106 12.68 -7.68 1.59
N LEU A 107 13.59 -6.85 2.07
CA LEU A 107 13.94 -5.57 1.49
C LEU A 107 15.29 -5.73 0.82
N ASN A 108 15.33 -5.69 -0.51
CA ASN A 108 16.57 -5.43 -1.24
C ASN A 108 16.49 -4.04 -1.87
N ALA A 109 17.55 -3.27 -1.68
CA ALA A 109 17.70 -1.90 -2.15
C ALA A 109 18.27 -1.86 -3.57
N ASN A 110 17.69 -1.03 -4.45
CA ASN A 110 18.46 -0.14 -5.35
C ASN A 110 17.56 0.91 -6.07
N VAL A 111 17.83 2.20 -5.81
CA VAL A 111 17.58 3.43 -6.63
C VAL A 111 16.14 3.72 -7.16
N PRO A 112 15.84 4.85 -7.85
CA PRO A 112 14.55 5.52 -7.73
C PRO A 112 13.49 4.92 -8.66
N GLY A 113 12.30 4.72 -8.11
CA GLY A 113 11.24 3.99 -8.78
C GLY A 113 11.41 2.51 -8.56
N ASN A 114 10.39 1.93 -7.96
CA ASN A 114 10.41 0.55 -7.57
C ASN A 114 10.42 -0.38 -8.82
N PRO A 115 11.26 -1.43 -8.81
CA PRO A 115 11.48 -2.34 -9.94
C PRO A 115 10.37 -3.35 -10.26
N PHE A 116 9.26 -3.37 -9.51
CA PHE A 116 8.17 -4.33 -9.69
C PHE A 116 7.09 -3.78 -10.64
N PRO A 117 6.48 -4.65 -11.47
CA PRO A 117 5.46 -4.22 -12.43
C PRO A 117 4.21 -3.64 -11.73
N PRO A 118 3.46 -2.76 -12.41
CA PRO A 118 2.19 -2.22 -11.92
C PRO A 118 1.24 -3.29 -11.38
N VAL A 119 0.63 -3.05 -10.22
CA VAL A 119 -0.59 -3.79 -9.86
C VAL A 119 -1.67 -3.41 -10.87
N LEU A 120 -2.28 -4.42 -11.49
CA LEU A 120 -3.41 -4.24 -12.39
C LEU A 120 -4.64 -3.89 -11.54
N GLY A 121 -4.84 -2.60 -11.29
CA GLY A 121 -6.08 -2.10 -10.70
C GLY A 121 -7.27 -2.26 -11.65
N GLU A 122 -8.48 -2.01 -11.14
CA GLU A 122 -9.66 -1.89 -11.99
C GLU A 122 -9.40 -0.81 -13.05
N LYS A 123 -9.47 -1.18 -14.33
CA LYS A 123 -9.32 -0.21 -15.41
C LYS A 123 -10.53 0.72 -15.34
N PRO A 124 -10.34 2.05 -15.31
CA PRO A 124 -11.47 2.96 -15.41
C PRO A 124 -12.22 2.67 -16.71
N ASP A 125 -13.55 2.77 -16.67
CA ASP A 125 -14.37 2.68 -17.86
C ASP A 125 -13.88 3.71 -18.88
N LYS A 126 -13.72 3.26 -20.13
CA LYS A 126 -13.19 4.12 -21.19
C LYS A 126 -14.05 5.37 -21.30
N SER A 127 -13.43 6.53 -21.47
CA SER A 127 -14.15 7.79 -21.74
C SER A 127 -15.01 7.72 -23.01
N SER A 128 -14.67 6.83 -23.94
CA SER A 128 -15.44 6.49 -25.14
C SER A 128 -16.54 5.44 -24.91
N SER A 129 -16.75 4.99 -23.67
CA SER A 129 -17.91 4.14 -23.33
C SER A 129 -19.18 4.94 -23.59
N LEU A 130 -20.20 4.27 -24.15
CA LEU A 130 -21.49 4.90 -24.44
C LEU A 130 -22.05 5.63 -23.22
N LEU A 131 -21.95 5.03 -22.03
CA LEU A 131 -22.40 5.65 -20.78
C LEU A 131 -21.65 6.96 -20.50
N ASN A 132 -20.33 6.98 -20.64
CA ASN A 132 -19.51 8.17 -20.37
C ASN A 132 -19.72 9.27 -21.41
N VAL A 133 -19.93 8.89 -22.67
CA VAL A 133 -20.28 9.83 -23.74
C VAL A 133 -21.66 10.45 -23.47
N LEU A 134 -22.66 9.64 -23.13
CA LEU A 134 -24.00 10.13 -22.80
C LEU A 134 -24.01 11.01 -21.54
N LEU A 135 -23.25 10.65 -20.50
CA LEU A 135 -23.08 11.49 -19.31
C LEU A 135 -22.45 12.84 -19.68
N ARG A 136 -21.39 12.83 -20.49
CA ARG A 136 -20.72 14.06 -20.94
C ARG A 136 -21.68 14.97 -21.70
N ASP A 137 -22.43 14.43 -22.65
CA ASP A 137 -23.37 15.20 -23.46
C ASP A 137 -24.53 15.76 -22.61
N SER A 138 -25.04 14.97 -21.66
CA SER A 138 -26.09 15.43 -20.74
C SER A 138 -25.63 16.59 -19.84
N LEU A 139 -24.39 16.52 -19.34
CA LEU A 139 -23.79 17.59 -18.52
C LEU A 139 -23.57 18.86 -19.34
N GLN A 140 -23.08 18.73 -20.58
CA GLN A 140 -22.89 19.88 -21.48
C GLN A 140 -24.21 20.55 -21.84
N ASN A 141 -25.28 19.79 -22.04
CA ASN A 141 -26.61 20.34 -22.32
C ASN A 141 -27.25 21.02 -21.11
N ARG A 142 -26.89 20.60 -19.89
CA ARG A 142 -27.39 21.22 -18.65
C ARG A 142 -26.73 22.55 -18.30
N LEU A 143 -25.53 22.79 -18.84
CA LEU A 143 -24.76 24.02 -18.64
C LEU A 143 -25.02 25.09 -19.72
N LYS A 144 -25.84 24.77 -20.73
CA LYS A 144 -26.34 25.70 -21.74
C LYS A 144 -27.69 26.27 -21.30
#